data_AF-A0A423HIP6-F1
#
_entry.id   AF-A0A423HIP6-F1
#
_cell.length_a   1.000
_cell.length_b   1.000
_cell.length_c   1.000
_cell.angle_alpha   90.00
_cell.angle_beta   90.00
_cell.angle_gamma   90.00
#
_symmetry.space_group_name_H-M   'P 1'
#
loop_
_entity.id
_entity.type
_entity.pdbx_description
1 polymer ?
#
loop_
_entity_poly.entity_id
_entity_poly.type
_entity_poly.pdbx_seq_one_letter_code
_entity_poly.pdbx_strand_id
1 'polypeptide(L)'
;MFRGANAISLDAKGRLAMPSRYRDELDSRSSGQLIVTIDAVDPCLCVYPLDEWEIIETKLRALPSLREENRRLQRLLIGNAVDLELDGSGRFLVPPR
;
A
#
# COMPACT_ATOMS: atom_id res chain seq x y z
N MET A 1 10.01 2.81 11.44
CA MET A 1 10.57 2.05 10.32
C MET A 1 10.01 0.64 10.26
N PHE A 2 9.40 0.24 9.14
CA PHE A 2 8.80 -1.08 8.94
C PHE A 2 9.89 -2.12 8.58
N ARG A 3 10.15 -3.10 9.46
CA ARG A 3 11.15 -4.16 9.24
C ARG A 3 10.78 -5.45 9.93
N GLY A 4 11.01 -6.57 9.25
CA GLY A 4 10.85 -7.92 9.78
C GLY A 4 9.69 -8.68 9.16
N ALA A 5 9.66 -9.99 9.37
CA ALA A 5 8.61 -10.88 8.87
C ALA A 5 7.57 -11.13 9.96
N ASN A 6 6.29 -11.08 9.59
CA ASN A 6 5.17 -11.41 10.47
C ASN A 6 4.25 -12.39 9.74
N ALA A 7 3.93 -13.51 10.36
CA ALA A 7 2.87 -14.38 9.86
C ALA A 7 1.53 -13.69 10.09
N ILE A 8 0.73 -13.57 9.03
CA ILE A 8 -0.57 -12.91 9.04
C ILE A 8 -1.59 -13.80 8.33
N SER A 9 -2.85 -13.72 8.75
CA SER A 9 -3.97 -14.42 8.14
C SER A 9 -5.10 -13.42 7.85
N LEU A 10 -5.92 -13.74 6.86
CA LEU A 10 -7.16 -13.01 6.60
C LEU A 10 -8.27 -13.53 7.50
N ASP A 11 -9.09 -12.63 8.01
CA ASP A 11 -10.33 -13.01 8.68
C ASP A 11 -11.40 -13.44 7.65
N ALA A 12 -12.55 -13.93 8.16
CA ALA A 12 -13.67 -14.37 7.31
C ALA A 12 -14.27 -13.28 6.40
N LYS A 13 -13.91 -12.01 6.62
CA LYS A 13 -14.35 -10.86 5.81
C LYS A 13 -13.25 -10.36 4.87
N GLY A 14 -12.12 -11.07 4.76
CA GLY A 14 -10.99 -10.67 3.91
C GLY A 14 -10.15 -9.53 4.51
N ARG A 15 -10.22 -9.29 5.82
CA ARG A 15 -9.42 -8.24 6.47
C ARG A 15 -8.11 -8.79 7.00
N LEU A 16 -7.07 -7.98 6.88
CA LEU A 16 -5.73 -8.23 7.39
C LEU A 16 -5.54 -7.42 8.67
N ALA A 17 -5.04 -8.06 9.73
CA ALA A 17 -4.66 -7.36 10.96
C ALA A 17 -3.23 -6.81 10.86
N MET A 18 -3.09 -5.49 10.94
CA MET A 18 -1.77 -4.85 10.96
C MET A 18 -1.03 -5.26 12.24
N PRO A 19 0.22 -5.75 12.15
CA PRO A 19 1.02 -6.06 13.32
C PRO A 19 1.09 -4.86 14.28
N SER A 20 0.86 -5.10 15.57
CA SER A 20 0.72 -4.04 16.60
C SER A 20 1.88 -3.07 16.61
N ARG A 21 3.11 -3.57 16.45
CA ARG A 21 4.35 -2.79 16.41
C ARG A 21 4.43 -1.72 15.30
N TYR A 22 3.54 -1.74 14.31
CA TYR A 22 3.50 -0.75 13.23
C TYR A 22 2.36 0.25 13.36
N ARG A 23 1.37 -0.01 14.24
CA ARG A 23 0.13 0.77 14.30
C ARG A 23 0.38 2.21 14.74
N ASP A 24 1.14 2.41 15.82
CA ASP A 24 1.42 3.75 16.36
C ASP A 24 2.18 4.61 15.35
N GLU A 25 3.11 4.02 14.58
CA GLU A 25 3.82 4.73 13.53
C GLU A 25 2.89 5.13 12.38
N LEU A 26 2.00 4.22 11.93
CA LEU A 26 1.02 4.51 10.89
C LEU A 26 0.01 5.57 11.31
N ASP A 27 -0.44 5.53 12.56
CA ASP A 27 -1.32 6.56 13.12
C ASP A 27 -0.63 7.92 13.17
N SER A 28 0.62 7.97 13.65
CA SER A 28 1.38 9.22 13.73
C SER A 28 1.73 9.87 12.38
N ARG A 29 1.92 9.05 11.33
CA ARG A 29 2.36 9.51 10.01
C ARG A 29 1.20 9.89 9.10
N SER A 30 0.14 9.10 9.14
CA SER A 30 -0.95 9.20 8.16
C SER A 30 -2.33 8.94 8.77
N SER A 31 -2.49 9.03 10.10
CA SER A 31 -3.76 8.77 10.79
C SER A 31 -4.37 7.42 10.41
N GLY A 32 -3.53 6.40 10.18
CA GLY A 32 -3.95 5.07 9.76
C GLY A 32 -4.39 4.96 8.29
N GLN A 33 -4.26 6.02 7.49
CA GLN A 33 -4.48 6.00 6.04
C GLN A 33 -3.31 5.30 5.35
N LEU A 34 -3.66 4.41 4.41
CA LEU A 34 -2.74 3.55 3.69
C LEU A 34 -3.07 3.55 2.21
N ILE A 35 -2.06 3.23 1.41
CA ILE A 35 -2.24 2.83 0.02
C ILE A 35 -1.81 1.38 -0.12
N VAL A 36 -2.63 0.57 -0.78
CA VAL A 36 -2.21 -0.74 -1.27
C VAL A 36 -2.12 -0.72 -2.78
N THR A 37 -1.09 -1.34 -3.32
CA THR A 37 -0.94 -1.59 -4.76
C THR A 37 -0.25 -2.93 -4.98
N ILE A 38 -0.08 -3.33 -6.23
CA ILE A 38 0.68 -4.52 -6.61
C ILE A 38 2.17 -4.22 -6.72
N ASP A 39 3.01 -5.21 -6.48
CA ASP A 39 4.42 -5.12 -6.82
C ASP A 39 4.65 -5.23 -8.35
N ALA A 40 5.76 -4.67 -8.83
CA ALA A 40 6.08 -4.68 -10.25
C ALA A 40 6.72 -6.00 -10.74
N VAL A 41 7.22 -6.82 -9.82
CA VAL A 41 8.03 -8.01 -10.09
C VAL A 41 7.42 -9.25 -9.45
N ASP A 42 7.12 -9.18 -8.15
CA ASP A 42 6.64 -10.31 -7.37
C ASP A 42 5.11 -10.36 -7.27
N PRO A 43 4.49 -11.55 -7.13
CA PRO A 43 3.05 -11.69 -6.97
C PRO A 43 2.63 -11.34 -5.52
N CYS A 44 2.80 -10.09 -5.13
CA CYS A 44 2.45 -9.61 -3.80
C CYS A 44 1.83 -8.22 -3.82
N LEU A 45 1.26 -7.84 -2.68
CA LEU A 45 0.76 -6.50 -2.43
C LEU A 45 1.81 -5.69 -1.66
N CYS A 46 1.97 -4.44 -2.09
CA CYS A 46 2.75 -3.43 -1.40
C CYS A 46 1.82 -2.51 -0.64
N VAL A 47 2.08 -2.32 0.65
CA VAL A 47 1.32 -1.42 1.53
C VAL A 47 2.22 -0.28 1.95
N TYR A 48 1.75 0.95 1.74
CA TYR A 48 2.46 2.18 2.09
C TYR A 48 1.60 3.03 3.03
N PRO A 49 2.21 3.73 4.00
CA PRO A 49 1.60 4.93 4.58
C PRO A 49 1.28 5.95 3.47
N LEU A 50 0.19 6.70 3.61
CA LEU A 50 -0.24 7.66 2.59
C LEU A 50 0.85 8.69 2.24
N ASP A 51 1.50 9.28 3.25
CA ASP A 51 2.56 10.28 3.08
C ASP A 51 3.76 9.77 2.25
N GLU A 52 4.12 8.49 2.43
CA GLU A 52 5.19 7.86 1.65
C GLU A 52 4.75 7.60 0.20
N TRP A 53 3.50 7.14 0.01
CA TRP A 53 2.97 6.88 -1.30
C TRP A 53 2.88 8.14 -2.16
N GLU A 54 2.45 9.28 -1.59
CA GLU A 54 2.35 10.55 -2.34
C GLU A 54 3.70 10.97 -2.94
N ILE A 55 4.81 10.69 -2.24
CA ILE A 55 6.18 10.93 -2.74
C ILE A 55 6.50 9.98 -3.90
N ILE A 56 6.17 8.70 -3.77
CA ILE A 56 6.37 7.68 -4.82
C ILE A 56 5.54 8.02 -6.06
N GLU A 57 4.26 8.32 -5.87
CA GLU A 57 3.32 8.68 -6.92
C GLU A 57 3.76 9.92 -7.68
N THR A 58 4.23 10.95 -6.98
CA THR A 58 4.79 12.16 -7.60
C THR A 58 5.97 11.81 -8.51
N LYS A 59 6.89 10.96 -8.05
CA LYS A 59 8.03 10.50 -8.87
C LYS A 59 7.59 9.68 -10.07
N LEU A 60 6.62 8.78 -9.89
CA LEU A 60 6.07 7.98 -10.97
C LEU A 60 5.40 8.85 -12.04
N ARG A 61 4.58 9.83 -11.64
CA ARG A 61 3.90 10.77 -12.54
C ARG A 61 4.86 11.67 -13.31
N ALA A 62 6.03 11.98 -12.73
CA ALA A 62 7.07 12.77 -13.38
C ALA A 62 7.84 12.01 -14.48
N LEU A 63 7.69 10.67 -14.58
CA LEU A 63 8.36 9.89 -15.62
C LEU A 63 7.87 10.28 -17.03
N PRO A 64 8.77 10.34 -18.05
CA PRO A 64 8.39 10.64 -19.42
C PRO A 64 7.34 9.67 -19.96
N SER A 65 6.13 10.17 -20.25
CA SER A 65 4.96 9.37 -20.63
C SER A 65 5.05 8.74 -22.02
N LEU A 66 5.89 9.28 -22.91
CA LEU A 66 6.11 8.77 -24.26
C LEU A 66 6.89 7.44 -24.27
N ARG A 67 7.62 7.12 -23.20
CA ARG A 67 8.29 5.83 -23.05
C ARG A 67 7.27 4.77 -22.63
N GLU A 68 7.18 3.70 -23.41
CA GLU A 68 6.22 2.62 -23.17
C GLU A 68 6.41 1.96 -21.80
N GLU A 69 7.66 1.71 -21.40
CA GLU A 69 8.05 1.15 -20.11
C GLU A 69 7.51 1.99 -18.93
N ASN A 70 7.70 3.30 -18.98
CA ASN A 70 7.24 4.22 -17.94
C ASN A 70 5.72 4.22 -17.84
N ARG A 71 5.04 4.23 -18.98
CA ARG A 71 3.57 4.20 -19.03
C ARG A 71 3.02 2.88 -18.50
N ARG A 72 3.69 1.76 -18.79
CA ARG A 72 3.34 0.45 -18.25
C ARG A 72 3.51 0.44 -16.73
N LEU A 73 4.63 0.95 -16.21
CA LEU A 73 4.89 1.02 -14.77
C LEU A 73 3.86 1.92 -14.05
N GLN A 74 3.57 3.11 -14.59
CA GLN A 74 2.54 4.00 -14.06
C GLN A 74 1.17 3.32 -14.00
N ARG A 75 0.74 2.67 -15.08
CA ARG A 75 -0.55 1.94 -15.10
C ARG A 75 -0.55 0.77 -14.13
N LEU A 76 0.57 0.08 -13.97
CA LEU A 76 0.69 -1.06 -13.06
C LEU A 76 0.59 -0.61 -11.60
N LEU A 77 1.39 0.37 -11.19
CA LEU A 77 1.47 0.79 -9.79
C LEU A 77 0.34 1.77 -9.41
N ILE A 78 0.18 2.87 -10.16
CA ILE A 78 -0.85 3.88 -9.85
C ILE A 78 -2.24 3.35 -10.22
N GLY A 79 -2.36 2.63 -11.34
CA GLY A 79 -3.65 2.11 -11.79
C GLY A 79 -4.24 1.01 -10.89
N ASN A 80 -3.42 0.34 -10.07
CA ASN A 80 -3.86 -0.63 -9.06
C ASN A 80 -3.78 -0.09 -7.63
N ALA A 81 -3.40 1.17 -7.43
CA ALA A 81 -3.36 1.78 -6.11
C ALA A 81 -4.79 1.99 -5.58
N VAL A 82 -5.02 1.64 -4.32
CA VAL A 82 -6.31 1.77 -3.63
C VAL A 82 -6.08 2.40 -2.26
N ASP A 83 -6.88 3.43 -1.95
CA ASP A 83 -6.96 4.05 -0.64
C ASP A 83 -7.60 3.10 0.39
N LEU A 84 -6.94 2.98 1.54
CA LEU A 84 -7.39 2.16 2.67
C LEU A 84 -7.22 2.93 3.98
N GLU A 85 -7.93 2.47 4.99
CA GLU A 85 -7.83 3.00 6.35
C GLU A 85 -7.86 1.85 7.35
N LEU A 86 -7.04 1.95 8.39
CA LEU A 86 -7.10 1.03 9.52
C LEU A 86 -8.37 1.27 10.34
N ASP A 87 -9.14 0.21 10.57
CA ASP A 87 -10.25 0.27 11.52
C ASP A 87 -9.74 0.44 12.97
N GLY A 88 -10.64 0.73 13.91
CA GLY A 88 -10.29 0.87 15.32
C GLY A 88 -9.68 -0.38 15.98
N SER A 89 -9.67 -1.54 15.28
CA SER A 89 -8.96 -2.75 15.72
C SER A 89 -7.58 -2.92 15.04
N GLY A 90 -7.15 -1.95 14.23
CA GLY A 90 -5.92 -1.97 13.47
C GLY A 90 -5.95 -2.96 12.30
N ARG A 91 -7.09 -3.12 11.63
CA ARG A 91 -7.25 -3.99 10.45
C ARG A 91 -7.64 -3.17 9.23
N PHE A 92 -7.30 -3.66 8.04
CA PHE A 92 -7.83 -3.12 6.80
C PHE A 92 -8.44 -4.23 5.94
N LEU A 93 -9.39 -3.89 5.08
CA LEU A 93 -9.95 -4.80 4.09
C LEU A 93 -8.97 -4.93 2.92
N VAL A 94 -8.55 -6.15 2.60
CA VAL A 94 -7.76 -6.37 1.39
C VAL A 94 -8.70 -6.19 0.18
N PRO A 95 -8.36 -5.33 -0.79
CA PRO A 95 -9.18 -5.15 -1.98
C PRO A 95 -9.38 -6.49 -2.71
N PRO A 96 -10.60 -6.81 -3.16
CA PRO A 96 -10.92 -8.09 -3.78
C PRO A 96 -10.49 -8.22 -5.26
N ARG A 97 -9.70 -7.27 -5.77
CA ARG A 97 -9.33 -7.16 -7.19
C ARG A 97 -7.92 -7.66 -7.47
#